data_AF-A0A3S4TRX0-F1
#
_entry.id   AF-A0A3S4TRX0-F1
#
_cell.length_a   1.000
_cell.length_b   1.000
_cell.length_c   1.000
_cell.angle_alpha   90.00
_cell.angle_beta   90.00
_cell.angle_gamma   90.00
#
_symmetry.space_group_name_H-M   'P 1'
#
loop_
_entity.id
_entity.type
_entity.pdbx_description
1 polymer ?
#
loop_
_entity_poly.entity_id
_entity_poly.type
_entity_poly.pdbx_seq_one_letter_code
_entity_poly.pdbx_strand_id
1 'polypeptide(L)' 'MQDKTVTLRNGNTGTVVYESQFGKLLIVEHNGDELPPTHWHNANGSFYADSQSPLDVVDIKAE' A
#
# COMPACT_ATOMS: atom_id res chain seq x y z
N MET A 1 -16.69 -1.64 1.95
CA MET A 1 -15.31 -1.59 2.49
C MET A 1 -15.05 -0.12 2.79
N GLN A 2 -14.53 0.22 3.96
CA GLN A 2 -13.97 1.56 4.15
C GLN A 2 -12.73 1.66 3.28
N ASP A 3 -12.65 2.69 2.45
CA ASP A 3 -11.52 2.90 1.55
C ASP A 3 -10.32 3.33 2.41
N LYS A 4 -9.41 2.39 2.69
CA LYS A 4 -8.18 2.69 3.42
C LYS A 4 -7.18 3.31 2.44
N THR A 5 -6.91 4.60 2.61
CA THR A 5 -5.88 5.31 1.84
C THR A 5 -4.55 5.20 2.55
N VAL A 6 -3.48 4.98 1.80
CA VAL A 6 -2.11 4.89 2.32
C VAL A 6 -1.21 5.98 1.74
N THR A 7 -0.16 6.33 2.46
CA THR A 7 0.99 7.06 1.92
C THR A 7 2.17 6.11 1.86
N LEU A 8 2.80 6.02 0.69
CA LEU A 8 4.02 5.26 0.46
C LEU A 8 5.25 6.14 0.73
N ARG A 9 6.37 5.52 1.09
CA ARG A 9 7.62 6.22 1.41
C ARG A 9 8.16 7.07 0.24
N ASN A 10 7.87 6.69 -1.00
CA ASN A 10 8.22 7.45 -2.20
C ASN A 10 7.41 8.75 -2.36
N GLY A 11 6.43 9.01 -1.48
CA GLY A 11 5.59 10.20 -1.48
C GLY A 11 4.26 10.01 -2.22
N ASN A 12 4.07 8.91 -2.94
CA ASN A 12 2.81 8.61 -3.61
C ASN A 12 1.76 8.15 -2.60
N THR A 13 0.49 8.31 -2.96
CA THR A 13 -0.62 7.72 -2.20
C THR A 13 -1.04 6.41 -2.85
N GLY A 14 -1.89 5.65 -2.16
CA GLY A 14 -2.51 4.46 -2.74
C GLY A 14 -3.76 4.05 -1.99
N THR A 15 -4.48 3.09 -2.56
CA THR A 15 -5.70 2.53 -1.96
C THR A 15 -5.49 1.07 -1.64
N VAL A 16 -5.81 0.65 -0.41
CA VAL A 16 -5.89 -0.77 -0.07
C VAL A 16 -7.18 -1.33 -0.67
N VAL A 17 -7.04 -2.16 -1.70
CA VAL A 17 -8.17 -2.76 -2.40
C VAL A 17 -8.49 -4.17 -1.91
N TYR A 18 -7.56 -4.79 -1.17
CA TYR A 18 -7.77 -6.09 -0.56
C TYR A 18 -6.86 -6.30 0.66
N GLU A 19 -7.41 -6.95 1.68
CA GLU A 19 -6.68 -7.44 2.85
C GLU A 19 -6.89 -8.95 2.94
N SER A 20 -5.79 -9.71 2.89
CA SER A 20 -5.84 -11.17 2.98
C SER A 20 -6.15 -11.64 4.39
N GLN A 21 -6.58 -12.90 4.54
CA GLN A 21 -6.75 -13.55 5.85
C GLN A 21 -5.48 -13.59 6.71
N PHE A 22 -4.30 -13.39 6.12
CA PHE A 22 -3.01 -13.34 6.80
C PHE A 22 -2.55 -11.88 7.08
N GLY A 23 -3.43 -10.91 6.88
CA GLY A 23 -3.15 -9.48 7.08
C GLY A 23 -2.34 -8.81 5.97
N LYS A 24 -1.93 -9.53 4.91
CA LYS A 24 -1.26 -8.90 3.75
C LYS A 24 -2.20 -7.94 3.02
N LEU A 25 -1.66 -6.83 2.54
CA LEU A 25 -2.39 -5.77 1.87
C LEU A 25 -2.08 -5.77 0.36
N LEU A 26 -3.09 -5.64 -0.48
CA LEU A 26 -2.93 -5.31 -1.89
C LEU A 26 -3.26 -3.84 -2.09
N ILE A 27 -2.29 -3.08 -2.60
CA ILE A 27 -2.37 -1.64 -2.74
C ILE A 27 -2.27 -1.26 -4.21
N VAL A 28 -3.18 -0.42 -4.68
CA VAL A 28 -3.08 0.26 -5.97
C VAL A 28 -2.41 1.62 -5.72
N GLU A 29 -1.28 1.87 -6.37
CA GLU A 29 -0.54 3.13 -6.22
C GLU A 29 -1.16 4.24 -7.09
N HIS A 30 -1.28 5.45 -6.55
CA HIS A 30 -1.71 6.63 -7.30
C HIS A 30 -0.48 7.41 -7.78
N ASN A 31 0.03 7.04 -8.96
CA ASN A 31 1.21 7.65 -9.57
C ASN A 31 0.90 8.49 -10.83
N GLY A 32 -0.37 8.59 -11.22
CA GLY A 32 -0.82 9.33 -12.41
C GLY A 32 -0.79 8.54 -13.71
N ASP A 33 -0.39 7.26 -13.70
CA ASP A 33 -0.49 6.38 -14.87
C ASP A 33 -1.93 5.91 -15.13
N GLU A 34 -2.27 5.68 -16.39
CA GLU A 34 -3.57 5.12 -16.80
C GLU A 34 -3.82 3.73 -16.19
N LEU A 35 -2.74 2.95 -16.05
CA LEU A 35 -2.74 1.61 -15.45
C LEU A 35 -1.80 1.60 -14.25
N PRO A 36 -2.27 2.06 -13.07
CA PRO A 36 -1.42 2.15 -11.90
C PRO A 36 -0.90 0.78 -11.46
N PRO A 37 0.34 0.70 -10.96
CA PRO A 37 0.88 -0.55 -10.47
C PRO A 37 0.18 -1.00 -9.18
N THR A 38 0.16 -2.32 -8.98
CA THR A 38 -0.39 -2.95 -7.78
C THR A 38 0.68 -3.71 -7.03
N HIS A 39 0.67 -3.57 -5.71
CA HIS A 39 1.76 -4.01 -4.85
C HIS A 39 1.22 -4.78 -3.65
N TRP A 40 1.79 -5.96 -3.40
CA TRP A 40 1.56 -6.69 -2.17
C TRP A 40 2.48 -6.21 -1.07
N HIS A 41 1.89 -5.97 0.10
CA HIS A 41 2.59 -5.56 1.31
C HIS A 41 2.30 -6.53 2.45
N ASN A 42 3.23 -6.61 3.39
CA ASN A 42 3.03 -7.34 4.63
C ASN A 42 2.04 -6.60 5.55
N ALA A 43 1.56 -7.27 6.60
CA ALA A 43 0.59 -6.71 7.54
C ALA A 43 1.08 -5.45 8.27
N ASN A 44 2.40 -5.28 8.40
CA ASN A 44 3.01 -4.07 8.95
C ASN A 44 3.24 -2.96 7.91
N GLY A 45 2.77 -3.13 6.66
CA GLY A 45 2.93 -2.15 5.59
C GLY A 45 4.26 -2.20 4.85
N SER A 46 5.21 -3.07 5.23
CA SER A 46 6.47 -3.23 4.51
C SER A 46 6.28 -3.91 3.15
N PHE A 47 7.02 -3.46 2.14
CA PHE A 47 7.04 -4.11 0.82
C PHE A 47 7.96 -5.34 0.82
N TYR A 48 9.16 -5.21 1.40
CA TYR A 48 10.07 -6.31 1.67
C TYR A 48 10.15 -6.57 3.18
N ALA A 49 10.34 -7.83 3.59
CA ALA A 49 10.38 -8.18 5.00
C ALA A 49 11.61 -7.60 5.73
N ASP A 50 12.76 -7.61 5.07
CA ASP A 50 14.06 -7.39 5.71
C ASP A 50 14.79 -6.14 5.19
N SER A 51 14.14 -5.30 4.40
CA SER A 51 14.72 -4.07 3.85
C SER A 51 13.68 -2.98 3.73
N GLN A 52 14.11 -1.74 3.96
CA GLN A 52 13.32 -0.57 3.60
C GLN A 52 13.16 -0.49 2.08
N SER A 53 11.97 -0.09 1.65
CA SER A 53 11.59 0.12 0.25
C SER A 53 10.97 1.50 0.08
N PRO A 54 11.14 2.15 -1.09
CA PRO A 54 10.34 3.32 -1.46
C PRO A 54 8.83 3.03 -1.48
N LEU A 55 8.43 1.77 -1.59
CA LEU A 55 7.03 1.36 -1.57
C LEU A 55 6.50 1.07 -0.17
N ASP A 56 7.31 1.14 0.89
CA ASP A 56 6.79 0.89 2.24
C ASP A 56 5.68 1.89 2.60
N VAL A 57 4.62 1.38 3.22
CA VAL A 57 3.56 2.22 3.78
C VAL A 57 4.09 2.96 5.00
N VAL A 58 3.95 4.29 5.01
CA VAL A 58 4.38 5.17 6.11
C VAL A 58 3.21 5.80 6.86
N ASP A 59 2.01 5.80 6.28
CA ASP A 59 0.77 6.26 6.91
C ASP A 59 -0.45 5.51 6.35
N ILE A 60 -1.46 5.27 7.19
CA ILE A 60 -2.73 4.63 6.82
C ILE A 60 -3.89 5.46 7.40
N LYS A 61 -4.79 5.90 6.53
CA LYS A 61 -6.02 6.62 6.90
C LYS A 61 -7.22 5.76 6.55
N ALA A 62 -8.07 5.50 7.54
CA ALA A 62 -9.38 4.89 7.34
C ALA A 62 -10.43 6.00 7.45
N GLU A 63 -11.22 6.18 6.39
CA GLU A 63 -12.40 7.07 6.37
C GLU A 63 -13.68 6.33 6.82
#